data_AF-A0A4Q2YXJ0-F1
#
_entry.id   AF-A0A4Q2YXJ0-F1
#
_cell.length_a   1.000
_cell.length_b   1.000
_cell.length_c   1.000
_cell.angle_alpha   90.00
_cell.angle_beta   90.00
_cell.angle_gamma   90.00
#
_symmetry.space_group_name_H-M   'P 1'
#
loop_
_entity.id
_entity.type
_entity.pdbx_description
1 polymer ?
#
loop_
_entity_poly.entity_id
_entity_poly.type
_entity_poly.pdbx_seq_one_letter_code
_entity_poly.pdbx_strand_id
1 'polypeptide(L)'
;GAVVLVLKNGEPVPMHKAVEVVAGDTIKIGRIEGPGMRCYVAVGGGIESPDYLGSASTFTLGKFGGPFGRALLPGDVLGIGDTPNDGRGGQECPPSLTHDWSIAVLYGPHGAPDFFLDEDIETFFATAWEVHYNSARTGVRLIGPKPKWARKDGGEAGLHPSNLHDNAYAIGAVDFTGDMPVILGPDGPSLGGFVCPVVVIDAELWKLGQLRPGDKVRFIPVDESWAAEQSEVVEAFLSGEASELPTPSAIAHLPSPILESFGEGDDAVVVRRAGDRYFLIEFGPHHLDLKLRFKVHVVYEWLKEQGVAGIVDLTPGIRSLQVHFDASVISRDALWGRIREGILSLPPLEQIEVPARIVHLPISWDDPSTREAIQRYMQSVRPDAPWCPSNLEFIRRINGLESIDDVYKIFFDAS
;
A
#
# COMPACT_ATOMS: atom_id res chain seq x y z
N GLY A 1 -17.12 14.12 -2.92
CA GLY A 1 -17.22 12.67 -3.20
C GLY A 1 -18.04 12.47 -4.46
N ALA A 2 -18.30 11.23 -4.84
CA ALA A 2 -19.14 10.92 -6.01
C ALA A 2 -20.55 11.51 -5.88
N VAL A 3 -21.10 12.01 -6.99
CA VAL A 3 -22.42 12.65 -7.02
C VAL A 3 -23.50 11.61 -6.73
N VAL A 4 -24.36 11.93 -5.76
CA VAL A 4 -25.50 11.12 -5.33
C VAL A 4 -26.71 12.02 -5.08
N LEU A 5 -27.91 11.50 -5.31
CA LEU A 5 -29.13 12.16 -4.87
C LEU A 5 -29.23 12.09 -3.34
N VAL A 6 -29.31 13.23 -2.67
CA VAL A 6 -29.55 13.31 -1.22
C VAL A 6 -30.93 13.88 -0.97
N LEU A 7 -31.74 13.19 -0.17
CA LEU A 7 -33.09 13.60 0.18
C LEU A 7 -33.22 13.81 1.70
N LYS A 8 -33.81 14.93 2.10
CA LYS A 8 -34.27 15.18 3.47
C LYS A 8 -35.79 15.12 3.49
N ASN A 9 -36.37 14.14 4.20
CA ASN A 9 -37.83 13.94 4.26
C ASN A 9 -38.51 13.83 2.88
N GLY A 10 -37.79 13.33 1.88
CA GLY A 10 -38.28 13.19 0.50
C GLY A 10 -37.90 14.34 -0.43
N GLU A 11 -37.45 15.49 0.09
CA GLU A 11 -37.07 16.66 -0.69
C GLU A 11 -35.56 16.68 -0.99
N PRO A 12 -35.13 16.98 -2.22
CA PRO A 12 -33.71 17.07 -2.57
C PRO A 12 -32.97 18.14 -1.77
N VAL A 13 -31.78 17.81 -1.30
CA VAL A 13 -30.84 18.75 -0.65
C VAL A 13 -29.48 18.74 -1.35
N PRO A 14 -28.76 19.87 -1.37
CA PRO A 14 -27.49 19.97 -2.08
C PRO A 14 -26.39 19.14 -1.38
N MET A 15 -25.53 18.50 -2.18
CA MET A 15 -24.24 18.02 -1.70
C MET A 15 -23.31 19.19 -1.39
N HIS A 16 -22.23 18.92 -0.64
CA HIS A 16 -21.19 19.90 -0.29
C HIS A 16 -21.64 21.08 0.57
N LYS A 17 -22.89 21.11 1.03
CA LYS A 17 -23.39 22.13 1.96
C LYS A 17 -23.79 21.50 3.28
N ALA A 18 -23.64 22.26 4.36
CA ALA A 18 -24.20 21.88 5.64
C ALA A 18 -25.73 21.87 5.52
N VAL A 19 -26.34 20.74 5.88
CA VAL A 19 -27.79 20.58 5.93
C VAL A 19 -28.18 20.48 7.39
N GLU A 20 -29.02 21.40 7.86
CA GLU A 20 -29.57 21.33 9.20
C GLU A 20 -30.53 20.14 9.32
N VAL A 21 -30.37 19.34 10.36
CA VAL A 21 -31.16 18.14 10.65
C VAL A 21 -31.71 18.26 12.06
N VAL A 22 -33.01 18.05 12.23
CA VAL A 22 -33.69 18.06 13.54
C VAL A 22 -34.18 16.66 13.89
N ALA A 23 -34.49 16.45 15.16
CA ALA A 23 -35.01 15.17 15.62
C ALA A 23 -36.27 14.75 14.83
N GLY A 24 -36.28 13.54 14.29
CA GLY A 24 -37.35 13.00 13.45
C GLY A 24 -37.11 13.11 11.95
N ASP A 25 -36.12 13.89 11.50
CA ASP A 25 -35.75 13.95 10.09
C ASP A 25 -35.18 12.61 9.59
N THR A 26 -35.46 12.30 8.32
CA THR A 26 -34.88 11.16 7.60
C THR A 26 -34.02 11.64 6.43
N ILE A 27 -32.73 11.30 6.45
CA ILE A 27 -31.82 11.51 5.33
C ILE A 27 -31.70 10.22 4.51
N LYS A 28 -31.91 10.32 3.21
CA LYS A 28 -31.68 9.24 2.24
C LYS A 28 -30.59 9.62 1.27
N ILE A 29 -29.65 8.69 1.05
CA ILE A 29 -28.56 8.83 0.09
C ILE A 29 -28.78 7.81 -1.01
N GLY A 30 -28.84 8.30 -2.24
CA GLY A 30 -29.06 7.52 -3.43
C GLY A 30 -27.84 6.72 -3.87
N ARG A 31 -27.94 6.16 -5.07
CA ARG A 31 -26.83 5.47 -5.72
C ARG A 31 -25.93 6.48 -6.42
N ILE A 32 -24.69 6.08 -6.64
CA ILE A 32 -23.76 6.82 -7.50
C ILE A 32 -24.14 6.48 -8.96
N GLU A 33 -24.56 7.48 -9.72
CA GLU A 33 -25.00 7.30 -11.11
C GLU A 33 -23.92 7.69 -12.14
N GLY A 34 -23.02 8.61 -11.78
CA GLY A 34 -21.93 9.08 -12.64
C GLY A 34 -20.54 8.52 -12.28
N PRO A 35 -19.47 9.22 -12.68
CA PRO A 35 -18.11 8.90 -12.27
C PRO A 35 -17.91 8.92 -10.76
N GLY A 36 -16.94 8.13 -10.30
CA GLY A 36 -16.65 7.94 -8.89
C GLY A 36 -17.24 6.67 -8.29
N MET A 37 -16.83 6.38 -7.06
CA MET A 37 -17.17 5.13 -6.36
C MET A 37 -17.52 5.34 -4.88
N ARG A 38 -17.08 6.44 -4.27
CA ARG A 38 -17.27 6.69 -2.83
C ARG A 38 -17.86 8.08 -2.57
N CYS A 39 -18.87 8.11 -1.71
CA CYS A 39 -19.41 9.31 -1.10
C CYS A 39 -19.15 9.27 0.41
N TYR A 40 -19.09 10.45 1.04
CA TYR A 40 -18.85 10.61 2.47
C TYR A 40 -20.00 11.38 3.09
N VAL A 41 -20.33 11.03 4.34
CA VAL A 41 -21.33 11.71 5.16
C VAL A 41 -20.64 12.14 6.43
N ALA A 42 -20.68 13.44 6.70
CA ALA A 42 -20.20 14.01 7.95
C ALA A 42 -21.40 14.48 8.78
N VAL A 43 -21.30 14.30 10.09
CA VAL A 43 -22.28 14.79 11.07
C VAL A 43 -21.55 15.81 11.94
N GLY A 44 -22.16 16.97 12.20
CA GLY A 44 -21.60 17.94 13.13
C GLY A 44 -21.43 17.32 14.52
N GLY A 45 -20.25 17.44 15.12
CA GLY A 45 -19.89 16.68 16.33
C GLY A 45 -19.07 15.41 16.06
N GLY A 46 -19.10 14.89 14.83
CA GLY A 46 -18.54 13.60 14.48
C GLY A 46 -19.44 12.43 14.88
N ILE A 47 -19.04 11.22 14.50
CA ILE A 47 -19.71 9.98 14.93
C ILE A 47 -18.96 9.48 16.17
N GLU A 48 -19.69 9.19 17.24
CA GLU A 48 -19.11 8.60 18.45
C GLU A 48 -18.56 7.20 18.12
N SER A 49 -17.29 6.99 18.42
CA SER A 49 -16.61 5.72 18.23
C SER A 49 -15.47 5.61 19.24
N PRO A 50 -15.25 4.42 19.85
CA PRO A 50 -14.04 4.20 20.61
C PRO A 50 -12.82 4.24 19.68
N ASP A 51 -11.73 4.80 20.17
CA ASP A 51 -10.43 4.69 19.49
C ASP A 51 -9.88 3.28 19.64
N TYR A 52 -9.28 2.78 18.56
CA TYR A 52 -8.49 1.58 18.54
C TYR A 52 -7.14 1.89 17.90
N LEU A 53 -6.05 1.67 18.65
CA LEU A 53 -4.69 2.07 18.24
C LEU A 53 -4.59 3.55 17.83
N GLY A 54 -5.30 4.43 18.55
CA GLY A 54 -5.28 5.88 18.31
C GLY A 54 -6.12 6.37 17.12
N SER A 55 -7.01 5.53 16.57
CA SER A 55 -7.91 5.93 15.47
C SER A 55 -9.32 5.36 15.62
N ALA A 56 -10.31 6.11 15.13
CA ALA A 56 -11.70 5.67 14.95
C ALA A 56 -11.96 5.00 13.59
N SER A 57 -10.93 4.77 12.76
CA SER A 57 -11.10 4.11 11.45
C SER A 57 -11.49 2.64 11.59
N THR A 58 -12.34 2.14 10.69
CA THR A 58 -12.76 0.73 10.67
C THR A 58 -11.88 -0.09 9.74
N PHE A 59 -11.20 -1.11 10.25
CA PHE A 59 -10.54 -2.13 9.44
C PHE A 59 -11.41 -3.39 9.37
N THR A 60 -12.20 -3.47 8.29
CA THR A 60 -13.24 -4.51 8.16
C THR A 60 -12.69 -5.94 8.09
N LEU A 61 -11.50 -6.13 7.51
CA LEU A 61 -10.87 -7.46 7.42
C LEU A 61 -10.41 -7.95 8.79
N GLY A 62 -9.80 -7.07 9.59
CA GLY A 62 -9.37 -7.36 10.96
C GLY A 62 -10.50 -7.30 11.99
N LYS A 63 -11.68 -6.82 11.61
CA LYS A 63 -12.88 -6.68 12.45
C LYS A 63 -12.68 -5.79 13.69
N PHE A 64 -11.93 -4.70 13.56
CA PHE A 64 -11.68 -3.75 14.66
C PHE A 64 -11.75 -2.29 14.20
N GLY A 65 -11.80 -1.39 15.19
CA GLY A 65 -11.94 0.05 14.98
C GLY A 65 -13.32 0.46 14.49
N GLY A 66 -13.58 1.77 14.46
CA GLY A 66 -14.93 2.31 14.26
C GLY A 66 -15.94 1.87 15.32
N PRO A 67 -17.22 2.21 15.13
CA PRO A 67 -18.25 1.91 16.14
C PRO A 67 -18.43 0.40 16.40
N PHE A 68 -18.21 -0.44 15.38
CA PHE A 68 -18.55 -1.87 15.44
C PHE A 68 -17.50 -2.82 14.85
N GLY A 69 -16.36 -2.33 14.32
CA GLY A 69 -15.40 -3.20 13.61
C GLY A 69 -15.93 -3.78 12.30
N ARG A 70 -17.05 -3.27 11.76
CA ARG A 70 -17.70 -3.78 10.54
C ARG A 70 -18.43 -2.68 9.80
N ALA A 71 -18.88 -2.98 8.58
CA ALA A 71 -19.85 -2.15 7.89
C ALA A 71 -21.17 -2.03 8.70
N LEU A 72 -21.85 -0.89 8.53
CA LEU A 72 -23.15 -0.64 9.16
C LEU A 72 -24.21 -1.63 8.66
N LEU A 73 -25.13 -1.99 9.55
CA LEU A 73 -26.27 -2.87 9.30
C LEU A 73 -27.58 -2.16 9.63
N PRO A 74 -28.71 -2.61 9.05
CA PRO A 74 -30.02 -2.09 9.41
C PRO A 74 -30.28 -2.22 10.91
N GLY A 75 -30.69 -1.11 11.55
CA GLY A 75 -30.97 -1.06 12.99
C GLY A 75 -29.79 -0.65 13.86
N ASP A 76 -28.58 -0.48 13.30
CA ASP A 76 -27.46 0.11 14.04
C ASP A 76 -27.81 1.53 14.51
N VAL A 77 -27.42 1.84 15.75
CA VAL A 77 -27.59 3.16 16.36
C VAL A 77 -26.21 3.72 16.65
N LEU A 78 -25.92 4.90 16.11
CA LEU A 78 -24.65 5.59 16.26
C LEU A 78 -24.83 6.80 17.19
N GLY A 79 -23.90 6.96 18.13
CA GLY A 79 -23.80 8.20 18.90
C GLY A 79 -23.27 9.34 18.03
N ILE A 80 -23.60 10.57 18.41
CA ILE A 80 -23.03 11.79 17.82
C ILE A 80 -22.04 12.34 18.84
N GLY A 81 -20.82 12.58 18.39
CA GLY A 81 -19.77 13.16 19.24
C GLY A 81 -20.01 14.64 19.54
N ASP A 82 -19.08 15.23 20.28
CA ASP A 82 -19.11 16.63 20.71
C ASP A 82 -17.99 17.48 20.06
N THR A 83 -17.38 16.97 18.98
CA THR A 83 -16.33 17.69 18.25
C THR A 83 -16.85 19.05 17.81
N PRO A 84 -16.17 20.16 18.14
CA PRO A 84 -16.62 21.49 17.77
C PRO A 84 -16.91 21.59 16.27
N ASN A 85 -18.15 21.97 15.94
CA ASN A 85 -18.56 22.26 14.58
C ASN A 85 -18.38 23.77 14.36
N ASP A 86 -17.48 24.15 13.46
CA ASP A 86 -17.28 25.56 13.08
C ASP A 86 -18.32 26.05 12.06
N GLY A 87 -19.29 25.20 11.69
CA GLY A 87 -20.36 25.52 10.76
C GLY A 87 -19.92 25.63 9.31
N ARG A 88 -18.66 25.33 8.99
CA ARG A 88 -18.17 25.36 7.62
C ARG A 88 -18.84 24.24 6.82
N GLY A 89 -19.43 24.61 5.69
CA GLY A 89 -19.88 23.65 4.68
C GLY A 89 -18.69 22.97 4.00
N GLY A 90 -18.98 21.98 3.16
CA GLY A 90 -17.97 21.44 2.25
C GLY A 90 -17.54 22.46 1.20
N GLN A 91 -16.45 22.17 0.51
CA GLN A 91 -15.95 23.01 -0.57
C GLN A 91 -16.97 23.14 -1.70
N GLU A 92 -17.25 24.37 -2.14
CA GLU A 92 -18.27 24.65 -3.17
C GLU A 92 -17.86 24.12 -4.56
N CYS A 93 -16.55 23.98 -4.80
CA CYS A 93 -15.97 23.43 -6.02
C CYS A 93 -15.31 22.07 -5.72
N PRO A 94 -16.06 20.97 -5.68
CA PRO A 94 -15.46 19.64 -5.51
C PRO A 94 -14.58 19.27 -6.70
N PRO A 95 -13.58 18.38 -6.51
CA PRO A 95 -12.75 17.94 -7.61
C PRO A 95 -13.58 17.18 -8.65
N SER A 96 -13.28 17.43 -9.93
CA SER A 96 -13.92 16.75 -11.05
C SER A 96 -13.63 15.25 -11.03
N LEU A 97 -14.68 14.45 -11.21
CA LEU A 97 -14.58 12.99 -11.30
C LEU A 97 -14.79 12.56 -12.75
N THR A 98 -14.08 11.50 -13.17
CA THR A 98 -14.03 11.03 -14.55
C THR A 98 -14.00 9.50 -14.60
N HIS A 99 -14.15 8.92 -15.79
CA HIS A 99 -13.87 7.50 -16.04
C HIS A 99 -12.48 7.29 -16.63
N ASP A 100 -11.80 8.36 -17.05
CA ASP A 100 -10.46 8.37 -17.62
C ASP A 100 -9.52 9.21 -16.74
N TRP A 101 -8.76 8.53 -15.89
CA TRP A 101 -7.94 9.14 -14.85
C TRP A 101 -6.47 9.26 -15.28
N SER A 102 -5.90 10.44 -15.01
CA SER A 102 -4.44 10.64 -14.97
C SER A 102 -4.02 10.71 -13.51
N ILE A 103 -3.15 9.79 -13.09
CA ILE A 103 -2.69 9.67 -11.70
C ILE A 103 -1.19 9.89 -11.63
N ALA A 104 -0.77 10.88 -10.85
CA ALA A 104 0.65 11.20 -10.69
C ALA A 104 1.35 10.15 -9.80
N VAL A 105 2.54 9.73 -10.22
CA VAL A 105 3.32 8.72 -9.52
C VAL A 105 4.80 9.07 -9.50
N LEU A 106 5.49 8.63 -8.46
CA LEU A 106 6.95 8.62 -8.41
C LEU A 106 7.49 7.26 -8.84
N TYR A 107 8.55 7.29 -9.65
CA TYR A 107 9.20 6.09 -10.15
C TYR A 107 10.16 5.48 -9.11
N GLY A 108 9.99 4.18 -8.87
CA GLY A 108 10.59 3.39 -7.80
C GLY A 108 9.54 2.70 -6.92
N PRO A 109 9.95 1.75 -6.05
CA PRO A 109 11.35 1.37 -5.79
C PRO A 109 11.97 0.40 -6.80
N HIS A 110 11.16 -0.43 -7.47
CA HIS A 110 11.62 -1.55 -8.28
C HIS A 110 11.39 -1.29 -9.76
N GLY A 111 12.25 -0.48 -10.38
CA GLY A 111 12.19 -0.15 -11.81
C GLY A 111 13.13 -0.99 -12.68
N ALA A 112 13.31 -0.53 -13.92
CA ALA A 112 14.40 -0.93 -14.80
C ALA A 112 15.76 -0.36 -14.34
N PRO A 113 16.88 -1.06 -14.64
CA PRO A 113 16.96 -2.33 -15.38
C PRO A 113 16.90 -3.58 -14.48
N ASP A 114 16.82 -3.43 -13.16
CA ASP A 114 16.99 -4.53 -12.20
C ASP A 114 15.87 -5.59 -12.33
N PHE A 115 14.62 -5.13 -12.45
CA PHE A 115 13.43 -5.99 -12.41
C PHE A 115 12.64 -5.95 -13.72
N PHE A 116 12.57 -4.77 -14.33
CA PHE A 116 11.85 -4.51 -15.58
C PHE A 116 12.84 -4.17 -16.69
N LEU A 117 12.48 -4.47 -17.94
CA LEU A 117 13.18 -3.89 -19.09
C LEU A 117 12.76 -2.43 -19.25
N ASP A 118 13.60 -1.59 -19.87
CA ASP A 118 13.23 -0.20 -20.17
C ASP A 118 11.93 -0.12 -20.99
N GLU A 119 11.75 -1.04 -21.96
CA GLU A 119 10.53 -1.15 -22.77
C GLU A 119 9.28 -1.54 -21.94
N ASP A 120 9.43 -2.27 -20.84
CA ASP A 120 8.32 -2.58 -19.94
C ASP A 120 7.87 -1.30 -19.21
N ILE A 121 8.81 -0.46 -18.78
CA ILE A 121 8.53 0.82 -18.11
C ILE A 121 7.92 1.83 -19.08
N GLU A 122 8.43 1.93 -20.31
CA GLU A 122 7.82 2.75 -21.37
C GLU A 122 6.38 2.31 -21.64
N THR A 123 6.15 1.00 -21.78
CA THR A 123 4.82 0.42 -21.98
C THR A 123 3.91 0.74 -20.79
N PHE A 124 4.42 0.64 -19.56
CA PHE A 124 3.67 0.93 -18.34
C PHE A 124 3.08 2.34 -18.32
N PHE A 125 3.91 3.35 -18.62
CA PHE A 125 3.48 4.75 -18.62
C PHE A 125 2.64 5.14 -19.85
N ALA A 126 2.83 4.48 -21.00
CA ALA A 126 2.02 4.71 -22.20
C ALA A 126 0.60 4.10 -22.09
N THR A 127 0.43 3.08 -21.25
CA THR A 127 -0.80 2.29 -21.16
C THR A 127 -1.92 3.02 -20.40
N ALA A 128 -3.14 2.90 -20.93
CA ALA A 128 -4.37 3.19 -20.18
C ALA A 128 -4.90 1.89 -19.56
N TRP A 129 -4.57 1.67 -18.29
CA TRP A 129 -4.90 0.48 -17.52
C TRP A 129 -6.39 0.44 -17.18
N GLU A 130 -7.04 -0.71 -17.31
CA GLU A 130 -8.45 -0.86 -16.93
C GLU A 130 -8.60 -1.30 -15.49
N VAL A 131 -9.49 -0.68 -14.73
CA VAL A 131 -9.82 -1.11 -13.37
C VAL A 131 -10.62 -2.41 -13.41
N HIS A 132 -10.08 -3.46 -12.81
CA HIS A 132 -10.71 -4.77 -12.72
C HIS A 132 -11.80 -4.80 -11.63
N TYR A 133 -12.85 -5.62 -11.82
CA TYR A 133 -13.98 -5.72 -10.88
C TYR A 133 -13.60 -6.22 -9.48
N ASN A 134 -12.57 -7.06 -9.38
CA ASN A 134 -12.04 -7.59 -8.13
C ASN A 134 -11.13 -6.56 -7.43
N SER A 135 -11.70 -5.40 -7.08
CA SER A 135 -11.02 -4.29 -6.42
C SER A 135 -11.73 -3.94 -5.11
N ALA A 136 -10.96 -3.63 -4.06
CA ALA A 136 -11.47 -3.36 -2.72
C ALA A 136 -10.62 -2.29 -2.01
N ARG A 137 -10.88 -2.03 -0.72
CA ARG A 137 -10.04 -1.14 0.10
C ARG A 137 -8.61 -1.65 0.26
N THR A 138 -8.40 -2.96 0.10
CA THR A 138 -7.08 -3.60 0.12
C THR A 138 -6.24 -3.23 -1.10
N GLY A 139 -6.89 -2.94 -2.23
CA GLY A 139 -6.22 -2.52 -3.45
C GLY A 139 -7.11 -2.53 -4.68
N VAL A 140 -6.69 -1.77 -5.69
CA VAL A 140 -7.36 -1.62 -6.98
C VAL A 140 -6.61 -2.42 -8.03
N ARG A 141 -7.20 -3.52 -8.51
CA ARG A 141 -6.58 -4.38 -9.51
C ARG A 141 -6.70 -3.77 -10.89
N LEU A 142 -5.67 -3.95 -11.71
CA LEU A 142 -5.59 -3.39 -13.05
C LEU A 142 -5.44 -4.48 -14.11
N ILE A 143 -6.01 -4.23 -15.28
CA ILE A 143 -5.88 -5.05 -16.49
C ILE A 143 -5.06 -4.25 -17.49
N GLY A 144 -4.04 -4.89 -18.05
CA GLY A 144 -3.19 -4.29 -19.07
C GLY A 144 -2.13 -5.25 -19.59
N PRO A 145 -1.08 -4.73 -20.25
CA PRO A 145 -0.01 -5.54 -20.81
C PRO A 145 0.79 -6.24 -19.72
N LYS A 146 1.33 -7.40 -20.07
CA LYS A 146 2.22 -8.18 -19.21
C LYS A 146 3.66 -7.73 -19.39
N PRO A 147 4.45 -7.56 -18.32
CA PRO A 147 5.88 -7.30 -18.44
C PRO A 147 6.62 -8.48 -19.07
N LYS A 148 7.74 -8.19 -19.75
CA LYS A 148 8.67 -9.21 -20.25
C LYS A 148 9.74 -9.59 -19.23
N TRP A 149 10.00 -8.72 -18.26
CA TRP A 149 10.93 -8.91 -17.14
C TRP A 149 12.41 -8.88 -17.53
N ALA A 150 13.23 -8.22 -16.71
CA ALA A 150 14.69 -8.20 -16.89
C ALA A 150 15.37 -9.48 -16.36
N ARG A 151 14.65 -10.28 -15.57
CA ARG A 151 15.13 -11.49 -14.91
C ARG A 151 14.25 -12.70 -15.28
N LYS A 152 14.83 -13.89 -15.20
CA LYS A 152 14.15 -15.14 -15.58
C LYS A 152 13.26 -15.71 -14.47
N ASP A 153 13.62 -15.46 -13.22
CA ASP A 153 12.94 -15.96 -12.04
C ASP A 153 13.25 -15.08 -10.83
N GLY A 154 12.60 -15.41 -9.70
CA GLY A 154 12.72 -14.72 -8.44
C GLY A 154 13.93 -15.14 -7.58
N GLY A 155 14.65 -16.18 -7.98
CA GLY A 155 15.60 -16.90 -7.13
C GLY A 155 14.92 -17.59 -5.93
N GLU A 156 15.56 -17.51 -4.77
CA GLU A 156 15.06 -18.09 -3.50
C GLU A 156 13.74 -17.47 -3.03
N ALA A 157 13.40 -16.27 -3.49
CA ALA A 157 12.17 -15.57 -3.15
C ALA A 157 10.93 -16.09 -3.93
N GLY A 158 11.12 -16.92 -4.95
CA GLY A 158 10.04 -17.48 -5.75
C GLY A 158 10.43 -17.69 -7.22
N LEU A 159 9.63 -18.44 -7.96
CA LEU A 159 9.96 -18.76 -9.36
C LEU A 159 9.53 -17.66 -10.35
N HIS A 160 8.62 -16.77 -9.96
CA HIS A 160 8.17 -15.71 -10.86
C HIS A 160 9.18 -14.56 -10.87
N PRO A 161 9.52 -13.95 -12.03
CA PRO A 161 10.44 -12.82 -12.10
C PRO A 161 10.06 -11.62 -11.23
N SER A 162 8.76 -11.43 -10.97
CA SER A 162 8.27 -10.36 -10.11
C SER A 162 8.54 -10.61 -8.63
N ASN A 163 8.92 -11.84 -8.23
CA ASN A 163 9.18 -12.15 -6.83
C ASN A 163 10.43 -11.45 -6.31
N LEU A 164 10.39 -11.00 -5.05
CA LEU A 164 11.53 -10.48 -4.29
C LEU A 164 11.43 -10.97 -2.85
N HIS A 165 12.55 -10.95 -2.11
CA HIS A 165 12.51 -11.23 -0.67
C HIS A 165 11.66 -10.19 0.03
N ASP A 166 10.64 -10.66 0.75
CA ASP A 166 9.57 -9.81 1.25
C ASP A 166 10.07 -8.50 1.88
N ASN A 167 9.52 -7.40 1.37
CA ASN A 167 9.78 -6.06 1.86
C ASN A 167 8.46 -5.33 2.12
N ALA A 168 8.57 -4.19 2.77
CA ALA A 168 7.43 -3.34 3.04
C ALA A 168 7.02 -2.54 1.80
N TYR A 169 5.71 -2.34 1.65
CA TYR A 169 5.08 -1.56 0.60
C TYR A 169 4.58 -0.22 1.09
N ALA A 170 4.69 0.77 0.22
CA ALA A 170 4.05 2.06 0.42
C ALA A 170 2.56 1.97 0.06
N ILE A 171 1.72 2.73 0.75
CA ILE A 171 0.33 2.93 0.33
C ILE A 171 0.36 3.62 -1.04
N GLY A 172 -0.41 3.09 -2.00
CA GLY A 172 -0.39 3.57 -3.39
C GLY A 172 0.69 2.95 -4.26
N ALA A 173 1.53 2.04 -3.74
CA ALA A 173 2.45 1.27 -4.58
C ALA A 173 1.69 0.44 -5.61
N VAL A 174 2.19 0.38 -6.84
CA VAL A 174 1.64 -0.47 -7.90
C VAL A 174 2.36 -1.80 -7.86
N ASP A 175 1.79 -2.77 -7.16
CA ASP A 175 2.40 -4.06 -6.89
C ASP A 175 2.12 -5.09 -8.00
N PHE A 176 3.15 -5.74 -8.52
CA PHE A 176 3.04 -6.76 -9.57
C PHE A 176 2.97 -8.18 -8.98
N THR A 177 1.75 -8.59 -8.61
CA THR A 177 1.41 -9.94 -8.09
C THR A 177 1.49 -11.02 -9.18
N GLY A 178 2.69 -11.26 -9.69
CA GLY A 178 2.91 -11.95 -10.96
C GLY A 178 2.88 -10.96 -12.12
N ASP A 179 2.14 -11.28 -13.17
CA ASP A 179 1.98 -10.41 -14.35
C ASP A 179 0.85 -9.35 -14.20
N MET A 180 0.10 -9.37 -13.09
CA MET A 180 -1.06 -8.49 -12.90
C MET A 180 -0.81 -7.45 -11.81
N PRO A 181 -0.90 -6.15 -12.13
CA PRO A 181 -0.69 -5.09 -11.15
C PRO A 181 -1.91 -4.83 -10.27
N VAL A 182 -1.66 -4.41 -9.03
CA VAL A 182 -2.65 -3.91 -8.08
C VAL A 182 -2.11 -2.64 -7.40
N ILE A 183 -2.90 -1.56 -7.39
CA ILE A 183 -2.57 -0.37 -6.62
C ILE A 183 -2.94 -0.66 -5.16
N LEU A 184 -1.96 -0.68 -4.26
CA LEU A 184 -2.19 -1.02 -2.86
C LEU A 184 -2.97 0.08 -2.14
N GLY A 185 -4.09 -0.30 -1.52
CA GLY A 185 -4.99 0.61 -0.83
C GLY A 185 -4.66 0.76 0.66
N PRO A 186 -5.43 1.58 1.40
CA PRO A 186 -5.20 1.82 2.83
C PRO A 186 -5.44 0.60 3.72
N ASP A 187 -6.25 -0.38 3.27
CA ASP A 187 -6.43 -1.67 3.96
C ASP A 187 -5.55 -2.76 3.33
N GLY A 188 -4.55 -2.37 2.54
CA GLY A 188 -3.69 -3.26 1.76
C GLY A 188 -2.67 -4.03 2.60
N PRO A 189 -2.01 -5.03 2.01
CA PRO A 189 -0.88 -5.69 2.65
C PRO A 189 0.25 -4.68 2.89
N SER A 190 0.91 -4.79 4.04
CA SER A 190 2.09 -3.99 4.35
C SER A 190 3.38 -4.64 3.89
N LEU A 191 3.55 -5.94 4.07
CA LEU A 191 4.75 -6.69 3.71
C LEU A 191 4.41 -7.75 2.66
N GLY A 192 5.22 -7.83 1.60
CA GLY A 192 5.02 -8.80 0.53
C GLY A 192 6.22 -8.98 -0.38
N GLY A 193 6.17 -10.03 -1.20
CA GLY A 193 7.30 -10.54 -1.98
C GLY A 193 7.23 -10.26 -3.47
N PHE A 194 6.74 -9.09 -3.88
CA PHE A 194 6.56 -8.68 -5.28
C PHE A 194 7.08 -7.26 -5.56
N VAL A 195 7.56 -7.03 -6.79
CA VAL A 195 8.11 -5.73 -7.21
C VAL A 195 7.04 -4.67 -7.46
N CYS A 196 7.43 -3.40 -7.28
CA CYS A 196 6.59 -2.21 -7.46
C CYS A 196 7.38 -1.15 -8.25
N PRO A 197 7.06 -0.87 -9.53
CA PRO A 197 7.82 0.10 -10.32
C PRO A 197 7.49 1.56 -10.01
N VAL A 198 6.32 1.84 -9.44
CA VAL A 198 5.89 3.20 -9.10
C VAL A 198 5.06 3.22 -7.81
N VAL A 199 4.97 4.40 -7.20
CA VAL A 199 4.09 4.69 -6.06
C VAL A 199 3.28 5.96 -6.37
N VAL A 200 1.96 5.89 -6.20
CA VAL A 200 1.07 7.06 -6.28
C VAL A 200 1.43 8.04 -5.18
N ILE A 201 1.60 9.31 -5.53
CA ILE A 201 1.94 10.35 -4.55
C ILE A 201 0.77 10.61 -3.60
N ASP A 202 1.05 11.13 -2.41
CA ASP A 202 0.05 11.30 -1.36
C ASP A 202 -1.13 12.17 -1.80
N ALA A 203 -0.83 13.31 -2.43
CA ALA A 203 -1.78 14.26 -3.00
C ALA A 203 -2.74 13.66 -4.05
N GLU A 204 -2.42 12.49 -4.59
CA GLU A 204 -3.19 11.82 -5.64
C GLU A 204 -3.94 10.58 -5.14
N LEU A 205 -3.67 10.11 -3.92
CA LEU A 205 -4.29 8.90 -3.34
C LEU A 205 -5.82 8.99 -3.28
N TRP A 206 -6.39 10.20 -3.19
CA TRP A 206 -7.85 10.38 -3.17
C TRP A 206 -8.53 9.85 -4.44
N LYS A 207 -7.83 9.87 -5.59
CA LYS A 207 -8.35 9.37 -6.88
C LYS A 207 -8.62 7.87 -6.81
N LEU A 208 -7.79 7.11 -6.07
CA LEU A 208 -7.93 5.65 -5.89
C LEU A 208 -9.25 5.31 -5.19
N GLY A 209 -9.69 6.20 -4.29
CA GLY A 209 -10.99 6.11 -3.63
C GLY A 209 -12.18 6.30 -4.57
N GLN A 210 -11.97 6.83 -5.78
CA GLN A 210 -13.02 7.08 -6.76
C GLN A 210 -12.99 6.13 -7.96
N LEU A 211 -11.91 5.37 -8.13
CA LEU A 211 -11.81 4.35 -9.18
C LEU A 211 -12.94 3.32 -9.07
N ARG A 212 -13.56 3.05 -10.21
CA ARG A 212 -14.65 2.09 -10.40
C ARG A 212 -14.26 1.04 -11.45
N PRO A 213 -14.74 -0.22 -11.33
CA PRO A 213 -14.53 -1.22 -12.38
C PRO A 213 -14.92 -0.70 -13.77
N GLY A 214 -14.02 -0.87 -14.74
CA GLY A 214 -14.14 -0.37 -16.11
C GLY A 214 -13.49 1.00 -16.36
N ASP A 215 -13.16 1.77 -15.33
CA ASP A 215 -12.41 3.03 -15.48
C ASP A 215 -11.03 2.78 -16.12
N LYS A 216 -10.50 3.79 -16.79
CA LYS A 216 -9.16 3.82 -17.36
C LYS A 216 -8.23 4.68 -16.53
N VAL A 217 -7.03 4.19 -16.27
CA VAL A 217 -5.99 4.87 -15.48
C VAL A 217 -4.72 4.96 -16.30
N ARG A 218 -4.20 6.17 -16.49
CA ARG A 218 -2.84 6.40 -17.00
C ARG A 218 -1.99 6.96 -15.86
N PHE A 219 -0.85 6.32 -15.62
CA PHE A 219 0.13 6.81 -14.66
C PHE A 219 1.01 7.89 -15.30
N ILE A 220 1.17 9.00 -14.60
CA ILE A 220 1.94 10.16 -15.06
C ILE A 220 3.18 10.28 -14.16
N PRO A 221 4.39 10.04 -14.69
CA PRO A 221 5.59 10.16 -13.88
C PRO A 221 5.85 11.63 -13.56
N VAL A 222 6.02 11.93 -12.29
CA VAL A 222 6.36 13.25 -11.78
C VAL A 222 7.69 13.20 -11.02
N ASP A 223 8.23 14.36 -10.68
CA ASP A 223 9.37 14.45 -9.76
C ASP A 223 8.92 14.87 -8.35
N GLU A 224 9.87 14.88 -7.43
CA GLU A 224 9.60 15.17 -6.02
C GLU A 224 9.27 16.63 -5.76
N SER A 225 9.84 17.54 -6.54
CA SER A 225 9.45 18.96 -6.48
C SER A 225 7.98 19.11 -6.81
N TRP A 226 7.51 18.46 -7.87
CA TRP A 226 6.11 18.48 -8.24
C TRP A 226 5.22 17.88 -7.15
N ALA A 227 5.61 16.74 -6.56
CA ALA A 227 4.86 16.11 -5.47
C ALA A 227 4.74 17.00 -4.22
N ALA A 228 5.83 17.70 -3.85
CA ALA A 228 5.83 18.65 -2.74
C ALA A 228 4.91 19.85 -3.03
N GLU A 229 5.03 20.45 -4.22
CA GLU A 229 4.14 21.55 -4.65
C GLU A 229 2.67 21.14 -4.65
N GLN A 230 2.34 19.92 -5.09
CA GLN A 230 0.95 19.44 -5.07
C GLN A 230 0.38 19.32 -3.66
N SER A 231 1.20 18.95 -2.68
CA SER A 231 0.73 18.87 -1.30
C SER A 231 0.29 20.24 -0.79
N GLU A 232 1.05 21.30 -1.10
CA GLU A 232 0.66 22.68 -0.79
C GLU A 232 -0.62 23.10 -1.51
N VAL A 233 -0.78 22.71 -2.78
CA VAL A 233 -2.00 23.02 -3.55
C VAL A 233 -3.21 22.28 -3.02
N VAL A 234 -3.07 21.03 -2.56
CA VAL A 234 -4.17 20.30 -1.91
C VAL A 234 -4.57 20.98 -0.61
N GLU A 235 -3.63 21.43 0.22
CA GLU A 235 -3.95 22.18 1.44
C GLU A 235 -4.65 23.51 1.12
N ALA A 236 -4.17 24.26 0.14
CA ALA A 236 -4.82 25.48 -0.34
C ALA A 236 -6.23 25.19 -0.91
N PHE A 237 -6.41 24.05 -1.57
CA PHE A 237 -7.73 23.62 -2.03
C PHE A 237 -8.64 23.33 -0.85
N LEU A 238 -8.20 22.53 0.13
CA LEU A 238 -8.98 22.19 1.32
C LEU A 238 -9.33 23.41 2.18
N SER A 239 -8.48 24.43 2.23
CA SER A 239 -8.73 25.69 2.92
C SER A 239 -9.65 26.65 2.15
N GLY A 240 -9.91 26.37 0.86
CA GLY A 240 -10.72 27.21 -0.03
C GLY A 240 -9.94 28.36 -0.69
N GLU A 241 -8.63 28.42 -0.53
CA GLU A 241 -7.74 29.38 -1.21
C GLU A 241 -7.55 29.03 -2.70
N ALA A 242 -7.64 27.74 -3.05
CA ALA A 242 -7.65 27.26 -4.42
C ALA A 242 -9.01 26.64 -4.81
N SER A 243 -9.43 26.86 -6.05
CA SER A 243 -10.70 26.34 -6.59
C SER A 243 -10.55 25.08 -7.43
N GLU A 244 -9.32 24.70 -7.80
CA GLU A 244 -9.03 23.58 -8.69
C GLU A 244 -7.77 22.85 -8.24
N LEU A 245 -7.72 21.55 -8.52
CA LEU A 245 -6.51 20.74 -8.38
C LEU A 245 -5.81 20.62 -9.73
N PRO A 246 -4.48 20.78 -9.81
CA PRO A 246 -3.74 20.71 -11.06
C PRO A 246 -3.87 19.35 -11.74
N THR A 247 -3.76 19.34 -13.06
CA THR A 247 -3.56 18.10 -13.81
C THR A 247 -2.07 17.75 -13.80
N PRO A 248 -1.70 16.48 -13.54
CA PRO A 248 -0.30 16.08 -13.55
C PRO A 248 0.35 16.26 -14.93
N SER A 249 1.58 16.76 -14.92
CA SER A 249 2.43 16.89 -16.11
C SER A 249 3.57 15.88 -16.03
N ALA A 250 3.75 15.09 -17.08
CA ALA A 250 4.83 14.12 -17.14
C ALA A 250 6.20 14.83 -17.17
N ILE A 251 7.15 14.32 -16.41
CA ILE A 251 8.57 14.69 -16.54
C ILE A 251 9.15 14.12 -17.85
N ALA A 252 10.12 14.83 -18.42
CA ALA A 252 10.74 14.43 -19.69
C ALA A 252 11.64 13.18 -19.57
N HIS A 253 12.28 13.00 -18.41
CA HIS A 253 13.20 11.90 -18.15
C HIS A 253 12.91 11.30 -16.78
N LEU A 254 12.77 9.97 -16.73
CA LEU A 254 12.62 9.26 -15.47
C LEU A 254 13.92 9.32 -14.67
N PRO A 255 13.90 9.72 -13.40
CA PRO A 255 15.07 9.63 -12.54
C PRO A 255 15.39 8.16 -12.24
N SER A 256 16.59 7.88 -11.71
CA SER A 256 16.88 6.57 -11.13
C SER A 256 15.90 6.25 -9.98
N PRO A 257 15.41 5.00 -9.85
CA PRO A 257 14.67 4.57 -8.66
C PRO A 257 15.60 4.36 -7.46
N ILE A 258 16.90 4.20 -7.70
CA ILE A 258 17.95 4.15 -6.68
C ILE A 258 18.42 5.58 -6.37
N LEU A 259 18.30 5.97 -5.12
CA LEU A 259 18.70 7.27 -4.58
C LEU A 259 20.19 7.28 -4.23
N GLU A 260 20.67 6.23 -3.57
CA GLU A 260 22.09 6.02 -3.26
C GLU A 260 22.39 4.53 -3.20
N SER A 261 23.62 4.15 -3.53
CA SER A 261 24.18 2.81 -3.32
C SER A 261 25.62 2.93 -2.84
N PHE A 262 25.98 2.17 -1.81
CA PHE A 262 27.35 2.15 -1.27
C PHE A 262 27.65 0.81 -0.58
N GLY A 263 28.92 0.58 -0.23
CA GLY A 263 29.38 -0.69 0.34
C GLY A 263 29.49 -1.82 -0.68
N GLU A 264 29.97 -2.97 -0.24
CA GLU A 264 30.15 -4.18 -1.06
C GLU A 264 29.77 -5.42 -0.25
N GLY A 265 29.39 -6.52 -0.93
CA GLY A 265 29.02 -7.77 -0.27
C GLY A 265 27.86 -7.60 0.73
N ASP A 266 28.00 -8.15 1.93
CA ASP A 266 27.01 -8.08 3.02
C ASP A 266 26.86 -6.65 3.60
N ASP A 267 27.83 -5.78 3.31
CA ASP A 267 27.80 -4.37 3.68
C ASP A 267 27.23 -3.45 2.61
N ALA A 268 26.86 -3.99 1.46
CA ALA A 268 26.15 -3.24 0.45
C ALA A 268 24.84 -2.69 1.02
N VAL A 269 24.55 -1.42 0.72
CA VAL A 269 23.29 -0.76 1.04
C VAL A 269 22.79 -0.05 -0.21
N VAL A 270 21.53 -0.31 -0.56
CA VAL A 270 20.84 0.35 -1.67
C VAL A 270 19.63 1.07 -1.10
N VAL A 271 19.51 2.36 -1.38
CA VAL A 271 18.36 3.17 -0.98
C VAL A 271 17.51 3.45 -2.20
N ARG A 272 16.24 3.07 -2.15
CA ARG A 272 15.29 3.21 -3.26
C ARG A 272 14.18 4.20 -2.89
N ARG A 273 13.77 5.01 -3.87
CA ARG A 273 12.59 5.86 -3.76
C ARG A 273 11.35 4.97 -3.65
N ALA A 274 10.49 5.20 -2.66
CA ALA A 274 9.25 4.43 -2.47
C ALA A 274 8.03 5.35 -2.34
N GLY A 275 7.93 6.33 -3.23
CA GLY A 275 6.94 7.42 -3.13
C GLY A 275 7.53 8.68 -2.52
N ASP A 276 6.64 9.60 -2.16
CA ASP A 276 6.94 10.93 -1.59
C ASP A 276 6.99 10.90 -0.06
N ARG A 277 6.41 9.86 0.55
CA ARG A 277 6.40 9.65 2.02
C ARG A 277 7.21 8.45 2.49
N TYR A 278 7.86 7.73 1.58
CA TYR A 278 8.64 6.55 1.93
C TYR A 278 9.95 6.46 1.14
N PHE A 279 10.93 5.80 1.75
CA PHE A 279 12.06 5.21 1.04
C PHE A 279 12.38 3.85 1.64
N LEU A 280 12.96 3.00 0.80
CA LEU A 280 13.30 1.62 1.12
C LEU A 280 14.82 1.49 1.21
N ILE A 281 15.33 0.99 2.34
CA ILE A 281 16.74 0.66 2.53
C ILE A 281 16.87 -0.85 2.36
N GLU A 282 17.73 -1.30 1.46
CA GLU A 282 18.00 -2.70 1.17
C GLU A 282 19.45 -3.03 1.58
N PHE A 283 19.65 -4.15 2.29
CA PHE A 283 20.94 -4.55 2.84
C PHE A 283 21.48 -5.81 2.18
N GLY A 284 22.75 -5.79 1.78
CA GLY A 284 23.49 -6.92 1.21
C GLY A 284 23.06 -7.31 -0.20
N PRO A 285 23.39 -8.53 -0.66
CA PRO A 285 22.91 -9.06 -1.93
C PRO A 285 21.47 -9.62 -1.86
N HIS A 286 20.87 -9.96 -3.00
CA HIS A 286 19.52 -10.53 -3.10
C HIS A 286 19.49 -12.05 -2.83
N HIS A 287 19.79 -12.46 -1.60
CA HIS A 287 19.60 -13.83 -1.11
C HIS A 287 19.13 -13.81 0.36
N LEU A 288 18.64 -14.95 0.86
CA LEU A 288 18.19 -15.06 2.24
C LEU A 288 19.39 -15.28 3.18
N ASP A 289 19.71 -14.28 4.01
CA ASP A 289 20.74 -14.39 5.05
C ASP A 289 20.23 -13.83 6.39
N LEU A 290 20.37 -14.63 7.44
CA LEU A 290 20.03 -14.25 8.81
C LEU A 290 20.84 -13.02 9.28
N LYS A 291 22.08 -12.86 8.82
CA LYS A 291 22.90 -11.68 9.16
C LYS A 291 22.28 -10.40 8.62
N LEU A 292 21.74 -10.43 7.41
CA LEU A 292 21.06 -9.28 6.81
C LEU A 292 19.76 -8.96 7.57
N ARG A 293 18.99 -9.99 7.94
CA ARG A 293 17.79 -9.80 8.78
C ARG A 293 18.14 -9.23 10.15
N PHE A 294 19.24 -9.67 10.73
CA PHE A 294 19.76 -9.16 11.99
C PHE A 294 20.18 -7.69 11.85
N LYS A 295 20.93 -7.34 10.79
CA LYS A 295 21.30 -5.95 10.45
C LYS A 295 20.08 -5.03 10.35
N VAL A 296 19.03 -5.46 9.65
CA VAL A 296 17.74 -4.74 9.58
C VAL A 296 17.17 -4.48 10.98
N HIS A 297 17.19 -5.49 11.86
CA HIS A 297 16.68 -5.35 13.22
C HIS A 297 17.49 -4.35 14.05
N VAL A 298 18.82 -4.41 13.96
CA VAL A 298 19.73 -3.48 14.66
C VAL A 298 19.47 -2.04 14.21
N VAL A 299 19.36 -1.80 12.91
CA VAL A 299 19.06 -0.46 12.37
C VAL A 299 17.67 0.01 12.80
N TYR A 300 16.67 -0.89 12.81
CA TYR A 300 15.32 -0.61 13.27
C TYR A 300 15.28 -0.18 14.76
N GLU A 301 15.92 -0.94 15.66
CA GLU A 301 15.95 -0.59 17.08
C GLU A 301 16.75 0.70 17.32
N TRP A 302 17.90 0.85 16.66
CA TRP A 302 18.69 2.08 16.73
C TRP A 302 17.86 3.31 16.32
N LEU A 303 17.13 3.25 15.20
CA LEU A 303 16.28 4.34 14.74
C LEU A 303 15.17 4.69 15.74
N LYS A 304 14.57 3.67 16.37
CA LYS A 304 13.57 3.88 17.41
C LYS A 304 14.15 4.57 18.63
N GLU A 305 15.36 4.22 19.03
CA GLU A 305 16.06 4.87 20.14
C GLU A 305 16.43 6.33 19.84
N GLN A 306 16.78 6.64 18.59
CA GLN A 306 17.09 8.02 18.19
C GLN A 306 15.89 8.97 18.26
N GLY A 307 14.66 8.45 18.14
CA GLY A 307 13.44 9.26 18.23
C GLY A 307 13.41 10.42 17.22
N VAL A 308 13.88 10.17 15.99
CA VAL A 308 14.01 11.23 14.96
C VAL A 308 12.63 11.80 14.61
N ALA A 309 12.45 13.10 14.85
CA ALA A 309 11.22 13.81 14.50
C ALA A 309 10.94 13.70 12.99
N GLY A 310 9.69 13.43 12.64
CA GLY A 310 9.24 13.25 11.26
C GLY A 310 9.22 11.80 10.78
N ILE A 311 9.81 10.83 11.51
CA ILE A 311 9.53 9.41 11.24
C ILE A 311 8.11 9.10 11.74
N VAL A 312 7.27 8.59 10.84
CA VAL A 312 5.89 8.17 11.13
C VAL A 312 5.86 6.69 11.51
N ASP A 313 6.53 5.84 10.73
CA ASP A 313 6.59 4.40 10.97
C ASP A 313 7.85 3.77 10.36
N LEU A 314 8.24 2.61 10.88
CA LEU A 314 9.37 1.80 10.45
C LEU A 314 8.94 0.36 10.25
N THR A 315 8.97 -0.12 9.01
CA THR A 315 8.55 -1.49 8.69
C THR A 315 9.73 -2.34 8.23
N PRO A 316 10.22 -3.29 9.06
CA PRO A 316 11.30 -4.20 8.68
C PRO A 316 10.79 -5.31 7.76
N GLY A 317 11.49 -5.52 6.64
CA GLY A 317 11.37 -6.69 5.76
C GLY A 317 12.40 -7.77 6.09
N ILE A 318 12.60 -8.70 5.17
CA ILE A 318 13.61 -9.77 5.31
C ILE A 318 15.02 -9.18 5.33
N ARG A 319 15.35 -8.37 4.33
CA ARG A 319 16.67 -7.75 4.12
C ARG A 319 16.55 -6.26 3.81
N SER A 320 15.48 -5.65 4.29
CA SER A 320 15.17 -4.26 4.02
C SER A 320 14.47 -3.59 5.20
N LEU A 321 14.53 -2.27 5.24
CA LEU A 321 13.78 -1.44 6.18
C LEU A 321 13.13 -0.32 5.37
N GLN A 322 11.80 -0.25 5.40
CA GLN A 322 11.09 0.91 4.87
C GLN A 322 10.93 1.95 5.97
N VAL A 323 11.18 3.20 5.60
CA VAL A 323 10.98 4.36 6.48
C VAL A 323 9.81 5.16 5.92
N HIS A 324 8.73 5.26 6.69
CA HIS A 324 7.62 6.18 6.44
C HIS A 324 7.91 7.48 7.18
N PHE A 325 7.94 8.59 6.47
CA PHE A 325 8.23 9.90 7.04
C PHE A 325 7.23 10.96 6.60
N ASP A 326 7.16 12.02 7.41
CA ASP A 326 6.41 13.23 7.12
C ASP A 326 7.35 14.26 6.46
N ALA A 327 7.16 14.46 5.15
CA ALA A 327 7.96 15.37 4.34
C ALA A 327 7.81 16.84 4.76
N SER A 328 6.74 17.21 5.49
CA SER A 328 6.56 18.56 6.03
C SER A 328 7.44 18.83 7.26
N VAL A 329 7.91 17.76 7.92
CA VAL A 329 8.74 17.84 9.14
C VAL A 329 10.21 17.65 8.82
N ILE A 330 10.54 16.69 7.95
CA ILE A 330 11.92 16.38 7.56
C ILE A 330 12.00 15.97 6.09
N SER A 331 12.97 16.53 5.35
CA SER A 331 13.21 16.09 3.98
C SER A 331 13.81 14.68 3.97
N ARG A 332 13.52 13.92 2.91
CA ARG A 332 14.08 12.58 2.73
C ARG A 332 15.60 12.58 2.80
N ASP A 333 16.26 13.51 2.12
CA ASP A 333 17.72 13.56 2.06
C ASP A 333 18.34 13.85 3.43
N ALA A 334 17.71 14.73 4.22
CA ALA A 334 18.16 15.01 5.58
C ALA A 334 17.95 13.80 6.51
N LEU A 335 16.81 13.10 6.39
CA LEU A 335 16.53 11.90 7.16
C LEU A 335 17.48 10.76 6.79
N TRP A 336 17.65 10.50 5.49
CA TRP A 336 18.57 9.51 4.97
C TRP A 336 20.02 9.81 5.38
N GLY A 337 20.46 11.06 5.30
CA GLY A 337 21.81 11.46 5.75
C GLY A 337 22.08 11.05 7.21
N ARG A 338 21.12 11.28 8.11
CA ARG A 338 21.22 10.85 9.52
C ARG A 338 21.26 9.33 9.67
N ILE A 339 20.41 8.62 8.94
CA ILE A 339 20.35 7.15 8.98
C ILE A 339 21.65 6.55 8.46
N ARG A 340 22.20 7.10 7.36
CA ARG A 340 23.46 6.68 6.76
C ARG A 340 24.62 6.83 7.74
N GLU A 341 24.74 7.98 8.39
CA GLU A 341 25.74 8.21 9.44
C GLU A 341 25.58 7.20 10.59
N GLY A 342 24.33 6.95 11.01
CA GLY A 342 24.00 5.94 12.00
C GLY A 342 24.46 4.54 11.62
N ILE A 343 24.08 4.07 10.43
CA ILE A 343 24.48 2.76 9.90
C ILE A 343 26.00 2.60 9.89
N LEU A 344 26.74 3.63 9.45
CA LEU A 344 28.21 3.61 9.41
C LEU A 344 28.86 3.67 10.81
N SER A 345 28.12 4.13 11.82
CA SER A 345 28.59 4.23 13.21
C SER A 345 28.32 2.98 14.05
N LEU A 346 27.48 2.07 13.57
CA LEU A 346 27.14 0.84 14.29
C LEU A 346 28.37 -0.06 14.45
N PRO A 347 28.52 -0.74 15.60
CA PRO A 347 29.59 -1.73 15.78
C PRO A 347 29.37 -2.93 14.84
N PRO A 348 30.40 -3.76 14.63
CA PRO A 348 30.26 -5.02 13.89
C PRO A 348 29.13 -5.88 14.45
N LEU A 349 28.36 -6.53 13.57
CA LEU A 349 27.16 -7.29 13.97
C LEU A 349 27.50 -8.42 14.95
N GLU A 350 28.70 -8.99 14.88
CA GLU A 350 29.17 -10.04 15.79
C GLU A 350 29.31 -9.58 17.25
N GLN A 351 29.26 -8.27 17.51
CA GLN A 351 29.36 -7.68 18.83
C GLN A 351 28.00 -7.21 19.38
N ILE A 352 26.92 -7.40 18.62
CA ILE A 352 25.58 -6.93 18.98
C ILE A 352 24.73 -8.14 19.40
N GLU A 353 24.04 -8.00 20.52
CA GLU A 353 23.02 -8.94 20.98
C GLU A 353 21.65 -8.24 20.97
N VAL A 354 20.60 -8.97 20.62
CA VAL A 354 19.23 -8.45 20.63
C VAL A 354 18.32 -9.35 21.45
N PRO A 355 17.28 -8.80 22.12
CA PRO A 355 16.28 -9.62 22.79
C PRO A 355 15.57 -10.55 21.80
N ALA A 356 15.66 -11.86 22.03
CA ALA A 356 14.94 -12.87 21.27
C ALA A 356 13.87 -13.54 22.15
N ARG A 357 12.73 -13.87 21.55
CA ARG A 357 11.71 -14.72 22.17
C ARG A 357 11.53 -15.98 21.36
N ILE A 358 11.44 -17.12 22.04
CA ILE A 358 11.04 -18.39 21.44
C ILE A 358 9.55 -18.55 21.71
N VAL A 359 8.77 -18.78 20.65
CA VAL A 359 7.31 -18.96 20.73
C VAL A 359 6.97 -20.34 20.18
N HIS A 360 6.41 -21.21 21.03
CA HIS A 360 5.89 -22.51 20.60
C HIS A 360 4.41 -22.37 20.23
N LEU A 361 4.09 -22.55 18.94
CA LEU A 361 2.72 -22.43 18.43
C LEU A 361 2.18 -23.81 18.02
N PRO A 362 0.96 -24.18 18.44
CA PRO A 362 0.31 -25.39 17.92
C PRO A 362 -0.10 -25.18 16.46
N ILE A 363 0.19 -26.16 15.59
CA ILE A 363 -0.17 -26.13 14.16
C ILE A 363 -0.97 -27.38 13.79
N SER A 364 -2.08 -27.18 13.07
CA SER A 364 -2.87 -28.25 12.44
C SER A 364 -2.34 -28.48 11.02
N TRP A 365 -1.73 -29.64 10.77
CA TRP A 365 -1.17 -29.98 9.46
C TRP A 365 -2.25 -30.41 8.46
N ASP A 366 -2.22 -29.86 7.25
CA ASP A 366 -3.18 -30.12 6.16
C ASP A 366 -4.67 -30.02 6.57
N ASP A 367 -4.97 -29.00 7.36
CA ASP A 367 -6.28 -28.71 7.91
C ASP A 367 -7.38 -28.63 6.82
N PRO A 368 -8.64 -29.05 7.10
CA PRO A 368 -9.74 -28.87 6.15
C PRO A 368 -9.89 -27.44 5.61
N SER A 369 -9.62 -26.42 6.42
CA SER A 369 -9.70 -25.01 5.99
C SER A 369 -8.61 -24.63 4.98
N THR A 370 -7.39 -25.17 5.10
CA THR A 370 -6.32 -24.93 4.12
C THR A 370 -6.63 -25.60 2.79
N ARG A 371 -7.25 -26.78 2.81
CA ARG A 371 -7.75 -27.47 1.61
C ARG A 371 -8.91 -26.74 0.96
N GLU A 372 -9.80 -26.14 1.74
CA GLU A 372 -10.87 -25.30 1.20
C GLU A 372 -10.31 -24.04 0.52
N ALA A 373 -9.26 -23.42 1.07
CA ALA A 373 -8.64 -22.24 0.48
C ALA A 373 -8.08 -22.52 -0.94
N ILE A 374 -7.38 -23.64 -1.15
CA ILE A 374 -6.88 -24.00 -2.48
C ILE A 374 -8.03 -24.35 -3.44
N GLN A 375 -9.10 -25.00 -2.97
CA GLN A 375 -10.29 -25.26 -3.79
C GLN A 375 -10.95 -23.97 -4.27
N ARG A 376 -11.14 -22.99 -3.38
CA ARG A 376 -11.69 -21.67 -3.74
C ARG A 376 -10.79 -20.93 -4.74
N TYR A 377 -9.47 -21.00 -4.56
CA TYR A 377 -8.50 -20.40 -5.49
C TYR A 377 -8.62 -21.03 -6.90
N MET A 378 -8.69 -22.35 -6.99
CA MET A 378 -8.86 -23.05 -8.26
C MET A 378 -10.18 -22.68 -8.95
N GLN A 379 -11.27 -22.52 -8.20
CA GLN A 379 -12.58 -22.18 -8.75
C GLN A 379 -12.68 -20.73 -9.25
N SER A 380 -12.00 -19.79 -8.58
CA SER A 380 -12.23 -18.35 -8.77
C SER A 380 -11.05 -17.58 -9.38
N VAL A 381 -9.84 -18.13 -9.36
CA VAL A 381 -8.63 -17.42 -9.78
C VAL A 381 -7.89 -18.17 -10.88
N ARG A 382 -7.31 -19.34 -10.58
CA ARG A 382 -6.44 -20.04 -11.53
C ARG A 382 -6.33 -21.55 -11.23
N PRO A 383 -7.16 -22.41 -11.87
CA PRO A 383 -7.15 -23.84 -11.62
C PRO A 383 -5.90 -24.57 -12.16
N ASP A 384 -5.21 -23.99 -13.14
CA ASP A 384 -4.08 -24.59 -13.87
C ASP A 384 -2.70 -24.18 -13.33
N ALA A 385 -2.64 -23.55 -12.15
CA ALA A 385 -1.37 -23.13 -11.57
C ALA A 385 -0.48 -24.33 -11.18
N PRO A 386 0.87 -24.24 -11.28
CA PRO A 386 1.77 -25.36 -10.97
C PRO A 386 1.64 -25.93 -9.55
N TRP A 387 1.18 -25.12 -8.59
CA TRP A 387 0.96 -25.50 -7.20
C TRP A 387 -0.43 -26.10 -6.93
N CYS A 388 -1.33 -26.09 -7.91
CA CYS A 388 -2.62 -26.77 -7.81
C CYS A 388 -2.49 -28.25 -8.21
N PRO A 389 -3.27 -29.17 -7.62
CA PRO A 389 -4.32 -28.93 -6.62
C PRO A 389 -3.81 -28.96 -5.16
N SER A 390 -2.52 -29.22 -4.93
CA SER A 390 -1.95 -29.36 -3.60
C SER A 390 -0.61 -28.64 -3.48
N ASN A 391 -0.58 -27.62 -2.62
CA ASN A 391 0.63 -26.88 -2.31
C ASN A 391 1.70 -27.78 -1.68
N LEU A 392 1.29 -28.75 -0.85
CA LEU A 392 2.22 -29.70 -0.24
C LEU A 392 2.89 -30.61 -1.27
N GLU A 393 2.11 -31.11 -2.24
CA GLU A 393 2.64 -31.93 -3.32
C GLU A 393 3.55 -31.12 -4.25
N PHE A 394 3.23 -29.84 -4.46
CA PHE A 394 4.10 -28.92 -5.18
C PHE A 394 5.45 -28.73 -4.47
N ILE A 395 5.44 -28.46 -3.16
CA ILE A 395 6.66 -28.30 -2.35
C ILE A 395 7.49 -29.60 -2.40
N ARG A 396 6.86 -30.76 -2.23
CA ARG A 396 7.53 -32.06 -2.36
C ARG A 396 8.21 -32.20 -3.72
N ARG A 397 7.46 -31.98 -4.81
CA ARG A 397 7.92 -32.17 -6.19
C ARG A 397 9.06 -31.22 -6.54
N ILE A 398 8.94 -29.94 -6.20
CA ILE A 398 9.93 -28.92 -6.61
C ILE A 398 11.24 -29.06 -5.83
N ASN A 399 11.19 -29.58 -4.61
CA ASN A 399 12.38 -29.85 -3.79
C ASN A 399 12.94 -31.27 -3.98
N GLY A 400 12.35 -32.09 -4.86
CA GLY A 400 12.82 -33.46 -5.10
C GLY A 400 12.68 -34.39 -3.89
N LEU A 401 11.73 -34.11 -2.99
CA LEU A 401 11.49 -34.93 -1.80
C LEU A 401 10.73 -36.21 -2.16
N GLU A 402 11.00 -37.29 -1.43
CA GLU A 402 10.41 -38.61 -1.72
C GLU A 402 8.92 -38.65 -1.36
N SER A 403 8.52 -37.94 -0.31
CA SER A 403 7.15 -37.96 0.22
C SER A 403 6.69 -36.63 0.81
N ILE A 404 5.37 -36.46 0.97
CA ILE A 404 4.80 -35.32 1.71
C ILE A 404 5.18 -35.39 3.20
N ASP A 405 5.45 -36.59 3.73
CA ASP A 405 5.91 -36.79 5.10
C ASP A 405 7.30 -36.16 5.34
N ASP A 406 8.15 -36.09 4.31
CA ASP A 406 9.42 -35.37 4.40
C ASP A 406 9.21 -33.86 4.53
N VAL A 407 8.20 -33.30 3.83
CA VAL A 407 7.81 -31.89 3.99
C VAL A 407 7.31 -31.64 5.41
N TYR A 408 6.50 -32.56 5.94
CA TYR A 408 6.01 -32.51 7.32
C TYR A 408 7.17 -32.47 8.32
N LYS A 409 8.11 -33.42 8.22
CA LYS A 409 9.27 -33.51 9.11
C LYS A 409 10.12 -32.24 9.06
N ILE A 410 10.47 -31.77 7.86
CA ILE A 410 11.23 -30.51 7.70
C ILE A 410 10.51 -29.35 8.40
N PHE A 411 9.19 -29.26 8.26
CA PHE A 411 8.41 -28.17 8.86
C PHE A 411 8.36 -28.25 10.39
N PHE A 412 8.14 -29.44 10.97
CA PHE A 412 8.01 -29.61 12.43
C PHE A 412 9.35 -29.75 13.16
N ASP A 413 10.41 -30.15 12.45
CA ASP A 413 11.77 -30.27 12.99
C ASP A 413 12.57 -28.96 12.79
N ALA A 414 12.06 -27.99 12.03
CA ALA A 414 12.61 -26.63 11.95
C ALA A 414 12.42 -25.92 13.30
N SER A 415 13.42 -26.05 14.17
CA SER A 415 13.50 -25.40 15.49
C SER A 415 14.37 -24.15 15.47
#